data_AF-A0A4L7JGW1-F1
#
_entry.id   AF-A0A4L7JGW1-F1
#
_cell.length_a   1.000
_cell.length_b   1.000
_cell.length_c   1.000
_cell.angle_alpha   90.00
_cell.angle_beta   90.00
_cell.angle_gamma   90.00
#
_symmetry.space_group_name_H-M   'P 1'
#
loop_
_entity.id
_entity.type
_entity.pdbx_description
1 polymer ?
#
loop_
_entity_poly.entity_id
_entity_poly.type
_entity_poly.pdbx_seq_one_letter_code
_entity_poly.pdbx_strand_id
1 'polypeptide(L)'
;MRIYKSVRLASIVNVWVDDLVNLKQIELENEEGLAERAETSLLDTFPVLNGVSRNISFKVSFSSIVEMCYRNTANYTKNEWEVLANEMEKQNYKIETSTTTPKLYLDNEIWNGLESYQRKLMGENNRRILRLSYIIKLVIFAGWKQYQN
;
A
#
# COMPACT_ATOMS: atom_id res chain seq x y z
N MET A 1 -4.36 8.02 13.77
CA MET A 1 -3.44 7.25 14.65
C MET A 1 -2.90 6.08 13.84
N ARG A 2 -1.61 5.78 13.91
CA ARG A 2 -1.00 4.69 13.12
C ARG A 2 -0.77 3.45 13.99
N ILE A 3 -0.93 2.25 13.42
CA ILE A 3 -0.90 0.98 14.15
C ILE A 3 0.00 -0.03 13.44
N TYR A 4 0.82 -0.72 14.22
CA TYR A 4 1.59 -1.88 13.74
C TYR A 4 0.75 -3.15 13.75
N LYS A 5 0.64 -3.85 12.62
CA LYS A 5 0.12 -5.23 12.55
C LYS A 5 1.03 -6.10 11.69
N SER A 6 1.28 -7.32 12.15
CA SER A 6 1.99 -8.34 11.36
C SER A 6 0.97 -9.15 10.55
N VAL A 7 1.19 -9.28 9.24
CA VAL A 7 0.30 -10.05 8.37
C VAL A 7 1.12 -11.03 7.54
N ARG A 8 0.75 -12.32 7.55
CA ARG A 8 1.39 -13.33 6.71
C ARG A 8 0.90 -13.22 5.27
N LEU A 9 1.81 -12.91 4.36
CA LEU A 9 1.55 -12.68 2.93
C LEU A 9 2.26 -13.74 2.08
N ALA A 10 1.73 -13.98 0.88
CA ALA A 10 2.40 -14.83 -0.09
C ALA A 10 3.69 -14.15 -0.58
N SER A 11 4.77 -14.89 -0.82
CA SER A 11 6.06 -14.29 -1.20
C SER A 11 6.01 -13.45 -2.46
N ILE A 12 5.12 -13.76 -3.40
CA ILE A 12 4.90 -12.94 -4.60
C ILE A 12 4.60 -11.47 -4.28
N VAL A 13 3.97 -11.20 -3.14
CA VAL A 13 3.65 -9.83 -2.72
C VAL A 13 4.92 -9.01 -2.56
N ASN A 14 6.02 -9.60 -2.09
CA ASN A 14 7.28 -8.87 -1.98
C ASN A 14 7.79 -8.44 -3.35
N VAL A 15 7.67 -9.29 -4.39
CA VAL A 15 8.11 -8.92 -5.75
C VAL A 15 7.37 -7.68 -6.23
N TRP A 16 6.03 -7.67 -6.13
CA TRP A 16 5.22 -6.52 -6.53
C TRP A 16 5.50 -5.27 -5.70
N VAL A 17 5.73 -5.43 -4.39
CA VAL A 17 6.08 -4.30 -3.53
C VAL A 17 7.46 -3.77 -3.83
N ASP A 18 8.46 -4.63 -4.05
CA ASP A 18 9.83 -4.22 -4.35
C ASP A 18 9.89 -3.45 -5.68
N ASP A 19 9.15 -3.89 -6.70
CA ASP A 19 8.99 -3.15 -7.96
C ASP A 19 8.43 -1.74 -7.70
N LEU A 20 7.35 -1.64 -6.93
CA LEU A 20 6.71 -0.37 -6.59
C LEU A 20 7.61 0.51 -5.70
N VAL A 21 8.36 -0.08 -4.78
CA VAL A 21 9.33 0.63 -3.92
C VAL A 21 10.40 1.24 -4.80
N ASN A 22 11.02 0.47 -5.70
CA ASN A 22 12.05 0.96 -6.60
C ASN A 22 11.55 2.09 -7.48
N LEU A 23 10.36 1.92 -8.08
CA LEU A 23 9.74 2.95 -8.91
C LEU A 23 9.52 4.25 -8.12
N LYS A 24 8.92 4.17 -6.93
CA LYS A 24 8.67 5.35 -6.10
C LYS A 24 9.93 5.95 -5.51
N GLN A 25 10.97 5.15 -5.29
CA GLN A 25 12.27 5.64 -4.83
C GLN A 25 12.93 6.50 -5.91
N ILE A 26 12.88 6.08 -7.18
CA ILE A 26 13.36 6.86 -8.32
C ILE A 26 12.56 8.16 -8.46
N GLU A 27 11.23 8.11 -8.37
CA GLU A 27 10.40 9.32 -8.39
C GLU A 27 10.78 10.30 -7.26
N LEU A 28 11.01 9.78 -6.07
CA LEU A 28 11.39 10.58 -4.90
C LEU A 28 12.77 11.23 -5.07
N GLU A 29 13.74 10.48 -5.60
CA GLU A 29 15.11 10.98 -5.82
C GLU A 29 15.18 12.05 -6.92
N ASN A 30 14.27 12.00 -7.89
CA ASN A 30 14.17 12.99 -8.96
C ASN A 30 13.41 14.27 -8.53
N GLU A 31 12.79 14.30 -7.35
CA GLU A 31 12.06 15.47 -6.86
C GLU A 31 13.00 16.46 -6.16
N GLU A 32 13.66 17.29 -6.96
CA GLU A 32 14.61 18.30 -6.48
C GLU A 32 13.93 19.30 -5.52
N GLY A 33 14.59 19.60 -4.40
CA GLY A 33 14.12 20.61 -3.44
C GLY A 33 12.93 20.17 -2.57
N LEU A 34 12.55 18.90 -2.57
CA LEU A 34 11.38 18.41 -1.83
C LEU A 34 11.51 18.65 -0.31
N ALA A 35 12.68 18.36 0.26
CA ALA A 35 12.93 18.49 1.69
C ALA A 35 12.82 19.95 2.14
N GLU A 36 13.43 20.86 1.38
CA GLU A 36 13.42 22.30 1.64
C GLU A 36 12.00 22.88 1.56
N ARG A 37 11.23 22.47 0.53
CA ARG A 37 9.82 22.88 0.40
C ARG A 37 8.96 22.33 1.53
N ALA A 38 9.18 21.08 1.94
CA ALA A 38 8.45 20.47 3.05
C ALA A 38 8.79 21.15 4.40
N GLU A 39 10.06 21.49 4.63
CA GLU A 39 10.48 22.22 5.83
C GLU A 39 9.88 23.62 5.90
N THR A 40 9.86 24.32 4.77
CA THR A 40 9.24 25.65 4.65
C THR A 40 7.75 25.56 4.94
N SER A 41 7.04 24.63 4.29
CA SER A 41 5.61 24.41 4.52
C SER A 41 5.28 24.03 5.97
N LEU A 42 6.14 23.24 6.62
CA LEU A 42 5.98 22.87 8.02
C LEU A 42 6.10 24.10 8.94
N LEU A 43 7.06 24.99 8.69
CA LEU A 43 7.22 26.23 9.45
C LEU A 43 6.03 27.19 9.23
N ASP A 44 5.57 27.33 7.99
CA ASP A 44 4.42 28.18 7.65
C ASP A 44 3.15 27.70 8.37
N THR A 45 2.97 26.39 8.46
CA THR A 45 1.83 25.76 9.15
C THR A 45 1.97 25.88 10.67
N PHE A 46 3.20 25.79 11.19
CA PHE A 46 3.49 25.81 12.63
C PHE A 46 4.55 26.87 12.98
N PRO A 47 4.18 28.16 13.10
CA PRO A 47 5.12 29.25 13.37
C PRO A 47 5.94 29.10 14.66
N VAL A 48 5.44 28.30 15.62
CA VAL A 48 6.15 27.93 16.85
C VAL A 48 7.50 27.23 16.59
N LEU A 49 7.71 26.69 15.38
CA LEU A 49 8.96 26.08 14.97
C LEU A 49 10.03 27.12 14.59
N ASN A 50 9.75 28.42 14.63
CA ASN A 50 10.78 29.44 14.42
C ASN A 50 11.87 29.33 15.51
N GLY A 51 13.14 29.25 15.08
CA GLY A 51 14.27 28.95 15.96
C GLY A 51 14.48 27.45 16.26
N VAL A 52 13.68 26.55 15.70
CA VAL A 52 13.84 25.09 15.81
C VAL A 52 14.47 24.54 14.53
N SER A 53 15.56 23.78 14.68
CA SER A 53 16.15 23.02 13.56
C SER A 53 15.20 21.90 13.15
N ARG A 54 14.88 21.85 11.85
CA ARG A 54 14.05 20.82 11.23
C ARG A 54 14.96 19.99 10.33
N ASN A 55 14.80 18.67 10.38
CA ASN A 55 15.51 17.76 9.48
C ASN A 55 14.49 16.74 8.99
N ILE A 56 14.10 16.85 7.73
CA ILE A 56 13.09 15.99 7.12
C ILE A 56 13.78 15.00 6.17
N SER A 57 13.50 13.71 6.35
CA SER A 57 13.87 12.67 5.39
C SER A 57 12.63 11.91 4.93
N PHE A 58 12.58 11.65 3.62
CA PHE A 58 11.53 10.87 3.00
C PHE A 58 12.04 9.48 2.67
N LYS A 59 11.19 8.47 2.87
CA LYS A 59 11.52 7.09 2.56
C LYS A 59 10.31 6.36 2.01
N VAL A 60 10.53 5.63 0.93
CA VAL A 60 9.56 4.66 0.42
C VAL A 60 9.70 3.36 1.21
N SER A 61 8.59 2.83 1.69
CA SER A 61 8.54 1.61 2.49
C SER A 61 7.39 0.71 2.06
N PHE A 62 7.45 -0.57 2.45
CA PHE A 62 6.33 -1.50 2.25
C PHE A 62 5.01 -0.90 2.75
N SER A 63 5.03 -0.31 3.95
CA SER A 63 3.82 0.28 4.55
C SER A 63 3.26 1.43 3.72
N SER A 64 4.13 2.34 3.24
CA SER A 64 3.68 3.45 2.38
C SER A 64 3.15 2.96 1.03
N ILE A 65 3.73 1.90 0.46
CA ILE A 65 3.22 1.27 -0.77
C ILE A 65 1.84 0.66 -0.55
N VAL A 66 1.59 -0.03 0.56
CA VAL A 66 0.26 -0.57 0.88
C VAL A 66 -0.78 0.55 0.97
N GLU A 67 -0.44 1.65 1.65
CA GLU A 67 -1.36 2.79 1.74
C GLU A 67 -1.62 3.45 0.39
N MET A 68 -0.59 3.64 -0.42
CA MET A 68 -0.72 4.16 -1.79
C MET A 68 -1.66 3.28 -2.61
N CYS A 69 -1.41 1.97 -2.64
CA CYS A 69 -2.23 1.03 -3.40
C CYS A 69 -3.69 1.04 -2.92
N TYR A 70 -3.92 1.11 -1.61
CA TYR A 70 -5.28 1.25 -1.06
C TYR A 70 -5.95 2.55 -1.52
N ARG A 71 -5.27 3.70 -1.41
CA ARG A 71 -5.83 5.00 -1.82
C ARG A 71 -6.17 5.04 -3.30
N ASN A 72 -5.28 4.53 -4.15
CA ASN A 72 -5.49 4.47 -5.60
C ASN A 72 -6.66 3.58 -6.02
N THR A 73 -7.08 2.67 -5.15
CA THR A 73 -8.14 1.68 -5.41
C THR A 73 -9.37 1.87 -4.54
N ALA A 74 -9.43 2.97 -3.75
CA ALA A 74 -10.51 3.22 -2.80
C ALA A 74 -11.89 3.34 -3.47
N ASN A 75 -11.92 3.77 -4.73
CA ASN A 75 -13.15 4.00 -5.50
C ASN A 75 -13.50 2.85 -6.45
N TYR A 76 -12.76 1.73 -6.41
CA TYR A 76 -13.03 0.60 -7.29
C TYR A 76 -14.39 -0.03 -6.97
N THR A 77 -15.15 -0.29 -8.02
CA THR A 77 -16.39 -1.04 -7.99
C THR A 77 -16.14 -2.52 -7.71
N LYS A 78 -17.19 -3.22 -7.28
CA LYS A 78 -17.12 -4.68 -7.06
C LYS A 78 -16.67 -5.43 -8.32
N ASN A 79 -17.17 -5.03 -9.49
CA ASN A 79 -16.81 -5.66 -10.76
C ASN A 79 -15.33 -5.47 -11.09
N GLU A 80 -14.76 -4.29 -10.86
CA GLU A 80 -13.31 -4.07 -11.06
C GLU A 80 -12.47 -4.96 -10.14
N TRP A 81 -12.88 -5.14 -8.89
CA TRP A 81 -12.23 -6.07 -7.98
C TRP A 81 -12.35 -7.54 -8.43
N GLU A 82 -13.50 -7.95 -8.95
CA GLU A 82 -13.70 -9.29 -9.49
C GLU A 82 -12.82 -9.56 -10.72
N VAL A 83 -12.71 -8.59 -11.63
CA VAL A 83 -11.80 -8.66 -12.78
C VAL A 83 -10.35 -8.78 -12.30
N LEU A 84 -9.92 -7.92 -11.37
CA LEU A 84 -8.57 -7.98 -10.82
C LEU A 84 -8.26 -9.29 -10.12
N ALA A 85 -9.21 -9.84 -9.35
CA ALA A 85 -9.04 -11.12 -8.68
C ALA A 85 -8.82 -12.24 -9.71
N ASN A 86 -9.61 -12.27 -10.77
CA ASN A 86 -9.46 -13.24 -11.86
C ASN A 86 -8.11 -13.11 -12.58
N GLU A 87 -7.63 -11.88 -12.80
CA GLU A 87 -6.33 -11.65 -13.41
C GLU A 87 -5.18 -12.05 -12.49
N MET A 88 -5.28 -11.77 -11.20
CA MET A 88 -4.30 -12.17 -10.19
C MET A 88 -4.16 -13.69 -10.12
N GLU A 89 -5.26 -14.44 -10.24
CA GLU A 89 -5.23 -15.92 -10.28
C GLU A 89 -4.63 -16.46 -11.58
N LYS A 90 -4.79 -15.75 -12.70
CA LYS A 90 -4.17 -16.10 -13.99
C LYS A 90 -2.66 -15.85 -14.04
N GLN A 91 -2.14 -15.03 -13.14
CA GLN A 91 -0.70 -14.82 -13.03
C GLN A 91 -0.02 -16.12 -12.61
N ASN A 92 0.54 -16.81 -13.60
CA ASN A 92 1.13 -18.14 -13.42
C ASN A 92 2.55 -18.02 -12.84
N TYR A 93 2.65 -17.46 -11.63
CA TYR A 93 3.90 -17.42 -10.91
C TYR A 93 4.20 -18.82 -10.35
N LYS A 94 5.23 -19.46 -10.88
CA LYS A 94 5.92 -20.59 -10.22
C LYS A 94 6.69 -20.07 -9.01
N ILE A 95 6.01 -19.42 -8.08
CA ILE A 95 6.62 -18.96 -6.84
C ILE A 95 6.40 -20.06 -5.83
N GLU A 96 7.52 -20.51 -5.26
CA GLU A 96 7.57 -21.41 -4.12
C GLU A 96 6.52 -21.00 -3.07
N THR A 97 5.92 -21.97 -2.41
CA THR A 97 4.87 -21.82 -1.38
C THR A 97 5.34 -21.08 -0.11
N SER A 98 6.45 -20.33 -0.20
CA SER A 98 6.98 -19.49 0.84
C SER A 98 6.04 -18.32 1.15
N THR A 99 6.14 -17.83 2.37
CA THR A 99 5.34 -16.72 2.88
C THR A 99 6.22 -15.78 3.68
N THR A 100 5.97 -14.49 3.59
CA THR A 100 6.62 -13.47 4.42
C THR A 100 5.65 -12.92 5.45
N THR A 101 6.17 -12.34 6.54
CA THR A 101 5.32 -11.73 7.59
C THR A 101 5.82 -10.32 7.88
N PRO A 102 5.61 -9.36 6.97
CA PRO A 102 5.98 -7.98 7.23
C PRO A 102 5.18 -7.40 8.40
N LYS A 103 5.85 -6.53 9.17
CA LYS A 103 5.23 -5.71 10.21
C LYS A 103 4.82 -4.37 9.58
N LEU A 104 3.53 -4.23 9.26
CA LEU A 104 2.99 -3.07 8.56
C LEU A 104 2.59 -1.97 9.54
N TYR A 105 2.99 -0.74 9.26
CA TYR A 105 2.69 0.46 10.05
C TYR A 105 1.80 1.41 9.25
N LEU A 106 0.49 1.18 9.34
CA LEU A 106 -0.50 1.90 8.52
C LEU A 106 -1.34 2.84 9.39
N ASP A 107 -1.92 3.86 8.77
CA ASP A 107 -3.01 4.61 9.41
C ASP A 107 -4.17 3.68 9.78
N ASN A 108 -4.80 3.92 10.93
CA ASN A 108 -5.97 3.19 11.39
C ASN A 108 -7.13 3.25 10.38
N GLU A 109 -7.31 4.36 9.68
CA GLU A 109 -8.34 4.46 8.64
C GLU A 109 -8.07 3.50 7.47
N ILE A 110 -6.80 3.33 7.09
CA ILE A 110 -6.38 2.37 6.06
C ILE A 110 -6.62 0.94 6.55
N TRP A 111 -6.29 0.65 7.81
CA TRP A 111 -6.59 -0.66 8.40
C TRP A 111 -8.08 -0.97 8.36
N ASN A 112 -8.92 -0.04 8.80
CA ASN A 112 -10.38 -0.21 8.78
C ASN A 112 -10.90 -0.38 7.35
N GLY A 113 -10.34 0.35 6.39
CA GLY A 113 -10.63 0.22 4.98
C GLY A 113 -10.36 -1.18 4.44
N LEU A 114 -9.14 -1.69 4.64
CA LEU A 114 -8.72 -3.04 4.25
C LEU A 114 -9.57 -4.12 4.92
N GLU A 115 -9.87 -3.98 6.21
CA GLU A 115 -10.73 -4.92 6.93
C GLU A 115 -12.17 -4.89 6.40
N SER A 116 -12.67 -3.72 5.98
CA SER A 116 -14.00 -3.60 5.36
C SER A 116 -14.10 -4.36 4.04
N TYR A 117 -13.02 -4.42 3.26
CA TYR A 117 -12.97 -5.18 2.00
C TYR A 117 -13.12 -6.68 2.20
N GLN A 118 -12.78 -7.21 3.38
CA GLN A 118 -12.95 -8.64 3.67
C GLN A 118 -14.41 -9.10 3.56
N ARG A 119 -15.37 -8.18 3.79
CA ARG A 119 -16.81 -8.41 3.60
C ARG A 119 -17.33 -7.85 2.28
N LYS A 120 -16.94 -6.63 1.90
CA LYS A 120 -17.44 -5.96 0.69
C LYS A 120 -17.14 -6.74 -0.60
N LEU A 121 -16.02 -7.44 -0.64
CA LEU A 121 -15.57 -8.20 -1.81
C LEU A 121 -15.99 -9.68 -1.76
N MET A 122 -16.86 -10.06 -0.82
CA MET A 122 -17.43 -11.40 -0.81
C MET A 122 -18.37 -11.57 -2.02
N GLY A 123 -18.21 -12.67 -2.75
CA GLY A 123 -19.20 -13.11 -3.73
C GLY A 123 -20.54 -13.39 -3.06
N GLU A 124 -21.65 -13.24 -3.79
CA GLU A 124 -23.02 -13.28 -3.23
C GLU A 124 -23.36 -14.61 -2.53
N ASN A 125 -22.70 -15.70 -2.91
CA ASN A 125 -22.89 -17.04 -2.34
C ASN A 125 -21.81 -17.44 -1.32
N ASN A 126 -20.82 -16.59 -1.06
CA ASN A 126 -19.73 -16.91 -0.16
C ASN A 126 -20.15 -16.61 1.29
N ARG A 127 -20.12 -17.62 2.16
CA ARG A 127 -20.41 -17.44 3.60
C ARG A 127 -19.16 -17.10 4.42
N ARG A 128 -17.96 -17.26 3.84
CA ARG A 128 -16.69 -17.07 4.55
C ARG A 128 -16.09 -15.70 4.23
N ILE A 129 -15.83 -14.93 5.29
CA ILE A 129 -15.10 -13.66 5.21
C ILE A 129 -13.71 -13.90 4.58
N LEU A 130 -13.33 -13.06 3.63
CA LEU A 130 -12.02 -13.14 2.99
C LEU A 130 -10.92 -12.86 4.01
N ARG A 131 -9.74 -13.50 3.86
CA ARG A 131 -8.61 -13.25 4.77
C ARG A 131 -8.03 -11.87 4.49
N LEU A 132 -7.64 -11.14 5.54
CA LEU A 132 -6.96 -9.85 5.39
C LEU A 132 -5.69 -9.95 4.53
N SER A 133 -4.95 -11.06 4.62
CA SER A 133 -3.78 -11.30 3.78
C SER A 133 -4.12 -11.39 2.29
N TYR A 134 -5.28 -11.95 1.94
CA TYR A 134 -5.76 -11.97 0.56
C TYR A 134 -6.16 -10.57 0.10
N ILE A 135 -6.86 -9.79 0.94
CA ILE A 135 -7.21 -8.41 0.62
C ILE A 135 -5.96 -7.57 0.36
N ILE A 136 -4.96 -7.63 1.25
CA ILE A 136 -3.71 -6.88 1.09
C ILE A 136 -2.99 -7.32 -0.19
N LYS A 137 -2.93 -8.63 -0.48
CA LYS A 137 -2.39 -9.16 -1.74
C LYS A 137 -3.11 -8.55 -2.95
N LEU A 138 -4.45 -8.54 -2.94
CA LEU A 138 -5.26 -8.02 -4.04
C LEU A 138 -5.10 -6.52 -4.24
N VAL A 139 -5.07 -5.74 -3.16
CA VAL A 139 -4.83 -4.28 -3.21
C VAL A 139 -3.44 -3.97 -3.76
N ILE A 140 -2.40 -4.68 -3.31
CA ILE A 140 -1.03 -4.50 -3.83
C ILE A 140 -0.97 -4.89 -5.30
N PHE A 141 -1.60 -6.01 -5.70
CA PHE A 141 -1.64 -6.42 -7.10
C PHE A 141 -2.31 -5.35 -7.99
N ALA A 142 -3.43 -4.80 -7.53
CA ALA A 142 -4.14 -3.74 -8.23
C ALA A 142 -3.26 -2.50 -8.42
N GLY A 143 -2.56 -2.07 -7.36
CA GLY A 143 -1.61 -0.96 -7.42
C GLY A 143 -0.45 -1.26 -8.37
N TRP A 144 0.20 -2.43 -8.24
CA TRP A 144 1.30 -2.85 -9.11
C TRP A 144 0.90 -2.87 -10.58
N LYS A 145 -0.29 -3.38 -10.90
CA LYS A 145 -0.81 -3.44 -12.27
C LYS A 145 -0.98 -2.06 -12.90
N GLN A 146 -1.33 -1.01 -12.14
CA GLN A 146 -1.44 0.35 -12.67
C GLN A 146 -0.12 0.89 -13.24
N TYR A 147 1.02 0.34 -12.82
CA TYR A 147 2.37 0.78 -13.23
C TYR A 147 3.06 -0.18 -14.22
N GLN A 148 2.34 -1.19 -14.74
CA GLN A 148 2.85 -2.14 -15.75
C GLN A 148 2.44 -1.77 -17.18
N ASN A 149 1.76 -0.63 -17.38
CA ASN A 149 1.28 -0.15 -18.69
C ASN A 149 2.22 0.91 -19.29
#